data_AF-A0A2V2PP01-F1
#
_entry.id   AF-A0A2V2PP01-F1
#
_cell.length_a   1.000
_cell.length_b   1.000
_cell.length_c   1.000
_cell.angle_alpha   90.00
_cell.angle_beta   90.00
_cell.angle_gamma   90.00
#
_symmetry.space_group_name_H-M   'P 1'
#
loop_
_entity.id
_entity.type
_entity.pdbx_description
1 polymer ?
#
loop_
_entity_poly.entity_id
_entity_poly.type
_entity_poly.pdbx_seq_one_letter_code
_entity_poly.pdbx_strand_id
1 'polypeptide(L)'
;GLPRGRWERAVRHLAAAAPLAAAAGVGIALETHDEFLTGAEVAEVLEAVGSPAVGAVWDAVNPWRAGESPERTADLLGPWLRHVQLKDVASPTDLRPVLPSRGALPLGDVLGQLRRLGYDGWISLEWERAWYPEAAPLADALPAFHRVLDAA
;
A
#
# COMPACT_ATOMS: atom_id res chain seq x y z
N GLY A 1 -18.63 -5.08 4.37
CA GLY A 1 -18.53 -4.99 5.84
C GLY A 1 -17.71 -6.17 6.32
N LEU A 2 -16.57 -5.90 6.96
CA LEU A 2 -15.63 -6.91 7.43
C LEU A 2 -16.28 -7.87 8.46
N PRO A 3 -15.82 -9.14 8.55
CA PRO A 3 -16.22 -10.01 9.66
C PRO A 3 -15.82 -9.34 10.98
N ARG A 4 -16.82 -9.02 11.79
CA ARG A 4 -16.72 -8.15 12.98
C ARG A 4 -15.50 -8.43 13.86
N GLY A 5 -15.16 -9.71 14.06
CA GLY A 5 -14.05 -10.11 14.92
C GLY A 5 -12.64 -9.78 14.40
N ARG A 6 -12.42 -9.55 13.10
CA ARG A 6 -11.08 -9.19 12.57
C ARG A 6 -10.79 -7.72 12.76
N TRP A 7 -11.73 -6.89 12.31
CA TRP A 7 -11.70 -5.44 12.51
C TRP A 7 -11.55 -5.09 14.01
N GLU A 8 -12.36 -5.72 14.89
CA GLU A 8 -12.29 -5.46 16.35
C GLU A 8 -10.89 -5.78 16.93
N ARG A 9 -10.23 -6.83 16.44
CA ARG A 9 -8.87 -7.18 16.87
C ARG A 9 -7.85 -6.16 16.39
N ALA A 10 -7.94 -5.74 15.12
CA ALA A 10 -7.02 -4.75 14.56
C ALA A 10 -7.13 -3.41 15.31
N VAL A 11 -8.35 -2.89 15.47
CA VAL A 11 -8.60 -1.65 16.21
C VAL A 11 -8.08 -1.75 17.64
N ARG A 12 -8.42 -2.83 18.36
CA ARG A 12 -7.98 -3.00 19.76
C ARG A 12 -6.46 -3.02 19.89
N HIS A 13 -5.76 -3.78 19.05
CA HIS A 13 -4.31 -3.89 19.16
C HIS A 13 -3.58 -2.62 18.70
N LEU A 14 -4.05 -1.98 17.62
CA LEU A 14 -3.47 -0.71 17.16
C LEU A 14 -3.72 0.42 18.17
N ALA A 15 -4.92 0.51 18.75
CA ALA A 15 -5.23 1.50 19.79
C ALA A 15 -4.37 1.29 21.05
N ALA A 16 -4.09 0.04 21.42
CA ALA A 16 -3.20 -0.27 22.54
C ALA A 16 -1.73 0.05 22.23
N ALA A 17 -1.28 -0.16 21.00
CA ALA A 17 0.10 0.08 20.57
C ALA A 17 0.40 1.56 20.27
N ALA A 18 -0.60 2.33 19.83
CA ALA A 18 -0.49 3.73 19.46
C ALA A 18 0.22 4.62 20.50
N PRO A 19 -0.15 4.63 21.81
CA PRO A 19 0.54 5.45 22.79
C PRO A 19 2.00 5.00 23.03
N LEU A 20 2.30 3.70 22.88
CA LEU A 20 3.66 3.18 23.01
C LEU A 20 4.53 3.63 21.83
N ALA A 21 4.00 3.56 20.61
CA ALA A 21 4.67 4.05 19.40
C ALA A 21 4.96 5.55 19.51
N ALA A 22 3.96 6.34 19.94
CA ALA A 22 4.11 7.77 20.17
C ALA A 22 5.19 8.08 21.22
N ALA A 23 5.20 7.37 22.36
CA ALA A 23 6.22 7.54 23.40
C ALA A 23 7.63 7.17 22.92
N ALA A 24 7.75 6.22 21.99
CA ALA A 24 9.01 5.81 21.37
C ALA A 24 9.43 6.69 20.18
N GLY A 25 8.62 7.68 19.78
CA GLY A 25 8.91 8.55 18.65
C GLY A 25 8.81 7.86 17.28
N VAL A 26 8.05 6.77 17.18
CA VAL A 26 7.84 6.01 15.94
C VAL A 26 6.35 5.97 15.55
N GLY A 27 6.08 5.72 14.27
CA GLY A 27 4.73 5.50 13.76
C GLY A 27 4.47 4.03 13.45
N ILE A 28 3.19 3.64 13.47
CA ILE A 28 2.71 2.34 12.98
C ILE A 28 1.95 2.61 11.68
N ALA A 29 2.15 1.78 10.66
CA ALA A 29 1.38 1.88 9.42
C ALA A 29 0.71 0.53 9.13
N LEU A 30 -0.62 0.54 9.00
CA LEU A 30 -1.40 -0.62 8.58
C LEU A 30 -1.39 -0.70 7.06
N GLU A 31 -0.91 -1.81 6.53
CA GLU A 31 -0.84 -2.04 5.09
C GLU A 31 -2.17 -2.54 4.54
N THR A 32 -2.55 -2.06 3.34
CA THR A 32 -3.56 -2.73 2.52
C THR A 32 -3.02 -4.10 2.12
N HIS A 33 -3.41 -5.19 2.80
CA HIS A 33 -2.93 -6.55 2.55
C HIS A 33 -3.91 -7.59 3.12
N ASP A 34 -4.06 -8.73 2.44
CA ASP A 34 -4.88 -9.89 2.84
C ASP A 34 -6.24 -9.58 3.51
N GLU A 35 -6.26 -9.49 4.85
CA GLU A 35 -7.47 -9.30 5.67
C GLU A 35 -8.07 -7.89 5.54
N PHE A 36 -7.26 -6.91 5.12
CA PHE A 36 -7.64 -5.53 4.87
C PHE A 36 -7.14 -5.16 3.48
N LEU A 37 -7.81 -5.67 2.46
CA LEU A 37 -7.31 -5.67 1.10
C LEU A 37 -7.49 -4.32 0.41
N THR A 38 -8.50 -3.56 0.81
CA THR A 38 -8.88 -2.27 0.20
C THR A 38 -8.51 -1.07 1.06
N GLY A 39 -8.40 0.11 0.44
CA GLY A 39 -8.25 1.37 1.14
C GLY A 39 -9.45 1.66 2.05
N ALA A 40 -10.67 1.26 1.66
CA ALA A 40 -11.85 1.39 2.49
C ALA A 40 -11.74 0.62 3.82
N GLU A 41 -11.30 -0.64 3.76
CA GLU A 41 -11.16 -1.49 4.95
C GLU A 41 -10.05 -0.97 5.88
N VAL A 42 -8.94 -0.48 5.34
CA VAL A 42 -7.87 0.13 6.12
C VAL A 42 -8.35 1.45 6.75
N ALA A 43 -9.02 2.32 5.98
CA ALA A 43 -9.57 3.57 6.49
C ALA A 43 -10.55 3.36 7.66
N GLU A 44 -11.46 2.38 7.55
CA GLU A 44 -12.38 2.01 8.64
C GLU A 44 -11.65 1.64 9.94
N VAL A 45 -10.49 0.99 9.86
CA VAL A 45 -9.68 0.66 11.05
C VAL A 45 -9.00 1.92 11.60
N LEU A 46 -8.41 2.74 10.73
CA LEU A 46 -7.65 3.92 11.13
C LEU A 46 -8.52 5.01 11.75
N GLU A 47 -9.74 5.21 11.22
CA GLU A 47 -10.75 6.09 11.80
C GLU A 47 -11.11 5.67 13.22
N ALA A 48 -11.32 4.37 13.45
CA ALA A 48 -11.69 3.84 14.75
C ALA A 48 -10.53 3.86 15.77
N VAL A 49 -9.29 3.72 15.30
CA VAL A 49 -8.10 3.87 16.16
C VAL A 49 -7.90 5.34 16.54
N GLY A 50 -8.16 6.28 15.63
CA GLY A 50 -8.21 7.71 15.92
C GLY A 50 -6.90 8.32 16.45
N SER A 51 -5.74 7.73 16.13
CA SER A 51 -4.44 8.16 16.64
C SER A 51 -3.53 8.66 15.52
N PRO A 52 -2.85 9.82 15.68
CA PRO A 52 -1.90 10.33 14.69
C PRO A 52 -0.64 9.45 14.56
N ALA A 53 -0.35 8.61 15.56
CA ALA A 53 0.76 7.67 15.55
C ALA A 53 0.49 6.43 14.67
N VAL A 54 -0.72 6.28 14.15
CA VAL A 54 -1.12 5.17 13.28
C VAL A 54 -1.55 5.72 11.92
N GLY A 55 -1.06 5.13 10.83
CA GLY A 55 -1.43 5.50 9.47
C GLY A 55 -1.49 4.31 8.53
N ALA A 56 -1.37 4.55 7.23
CA ALA A 56 -1.51 3.55 6.18
C ALA A 56 -0.21 3.31 5.39
N VAL A 57 0.02 2.05 5.01
CA VAL A 57 0.84 1.70 3.84
C VAL A 57 -0.11 1.38 2.70
N TRP A 58 0.01 2.11 1.58
CA TRP A 58 -0.70 1.75 0.36
C TRP A 58 0.18 0.84 -0.49
N ASP A 59 -0.04 -0.48 -0.40
CA ASP A 59 0.41 -1.40 -1.43
C ASP A 59 -0.60 -1.37 -2.57
N ALA A 60 -0.19 -0.82 -3.71
CA ALA A 60 -1.06 -0.57 -4.84
C ALA A 60 -1.70 -1.83 -5.43
N VAL A 61 -1.06 -3.00 -5.29
CA VAL A 61 -1.56 -4.25 -5.87
C VAL A 61 -2.83 -4.75 -5.20
N ASN A 62 -2.98 -4.48 -3.90
CA ASN A 62 -3.98 -5.11 -3.06
C ASN A 62 -5.38 -4.51 -3.30
N PRO A 63 -5.58 -3.19 -3.22
CA PRO A 63 -6.86 -2.58 -3.58
C PRO A 63 -7.20 -2.78 -5.06
N TRP A 64 -6.20 -2.66 -5.95
CA TRP A 64 -6.41 -2.85 -7.39
C TRP A 64 -6.91 -4.26 -7.72
N ARG A 65 -6.30 -5.31 -7.17
CA ARG A 65 -6.76 -6.69 -7.40
C ARG A 65 -8.12 -6.98 -6.77
N ALA A 66 -8.51 -6.21 -5.75
CA ALA A 66 -9.84 -6.24 -5.15
C ALA A 66 -10.90 -5.45 -5.96
N GLY A 67 -10.50 -4.76 -7.03
CA GLY A 67 -11.38 -3.95 -7.86
C GLY A 67 -11.56 -2.50 -7.39
N GLU A 68 -10.79 -2.04 -6.40
CA GLU A 68 -10.76 -0.64 -5.99
C GLU A 68 -9.84 0.18 -6.91
N SER A 69 -10.32 1.31 -7.40
CA SER A 69 -9.54 2.17 -8.30
C SER A 69 -8.45 2.94 -7.53
N PRO A 70 -7.32 3.29 -8.17
CA PRO A 70 -6.29 4.12 -7.54
C PRO A 70 -6.83 5.43 -6.98
N GLU A 71 -7.74 6.10 -7.70
CA GLU A 71 -8.38 7.33 -7.25
C GLU A 71 -9.15 7.13 -5.93
N ARG A 72 -9.95 6.05 -5.86
CA ARG A 72 -10.73 5.76 -4.67
C ARG A 72 -9.83 5.40 -3.48
N THR A 73 -8.81 4.58 -3.68
CA THR A 73 -7.85 4.26 -2.62
C THR A 73 -7.12 5.52 -2.13
N ALA A 74 -6.69 6.38 -3.05
CA ALA A 74 -6.04 7.64 -2.71
C ALA A 74 -6.93 8.57 -1.88
N ASP A 75 -8.20 8.75 -2.28
CA ASP A 75 -9.15 9.58 -1.55
C ASP A 75 -9.41 9.04 -0.13
N LEU A 76 -9.49 7.71 0.01
CA LEU A 76 -9.74 7.06 1.30
C LEU A 76 -8.52 7.08 2.21
N LEU A 77 -7.31 6.86 1.67
CA LEU A 77 -6.10 6.73 2.50
C LEU A 77 -5.36 8.05 2.69
N GLY A 78 -5.63 9.07 1.88
CA GLY A 78 -4.91 10.35 1.88
C GLY A 78 -4.61 10.94 3.27
N PRO A 79 -5.59 11.03 4.19
CA PRO A 79 -5.37 11.58 5.54
C PRO A 79 -4.38 10.79 6.40
N TRP A 80 -4.17 9.51 6.10
CA TRP A 80 -3.37 8.58 6.89
C TRP A 80 -2.12 8.07 6.17
N LEU A 81 -1.94 8.40 4.90
CA LEU A 81 -0.92 7.78 4.05
C LEU A 81 0.49 8.10 4.59
N ARG A 82 1.26 7.04 4.92
CA ARG A 82 2.64 7.15 5.42
C ARG A 82 3.65 6.62 4.42
N HIS A 83 3.31 5.54 3.73
CA HIS A 83 4.23 4.84 2.83
C HIS A 83 3.46 4.27 1.64
N VAL A 84 4.13 4.16 0.49
CA VAL A 84 3.57 3.53 -0.71
C VAL A 84 4.48 2.41 -1.16
N GLN A 85 3.88 1.27 -1.51
CA GLN A 85 4.56 0.16 -2.14
C GLN A 85 4.00 -0.03 -3.55
N LEU A 86 4.90 -0.18 -4.51
CA LEU A 86 4.57 -0.43 -5.89
C LEU A 86 5.23 -1.72 -6.34
N LYS A 87 4.44 -2.59 -6.95
CA LYS A 87 4.90 -3.67 -7.81
C LYS A 87 4.04 -3.73 -9.06
N ASP A 88 4.58 -4.35 -10.09
CA ASP A 88 3.81 -4.63 -11.31
C ASP A 88 3.60 -6.14 -11.43
N VAL A 89 2.43 -6.52 -11.92
CA VAL A 89 1.97 -7.90 -11.98
C VAL A 89 1.23 -8.15 -13.28
N ALA A 90 1.24 -9.39 -13.77
CA ALA A 90 0.66 -9.71 -15.07
C ALA A 90 -0.87 -9.55 -15.11
N SER A 91 -1.56 -9.77 -13.98
CA SER A 91 -3.00 -9.64 -13.84
C SER A 91 -3.42 -9.50 -12.37
N PRO A 92 -4.69 -9.18 -12.07
CA PRO A 92 -5.23 -9.19 -10.70
C PRO A 92 -5.12 -10.54 -9.97
N THR A 93 -4.99 -11.66 -10.70
CA THR A 93 -4.96 -13.01 -10.13
C THR A 93 -3.58 -13.66 -10.16
N ASP A 94 -2.63 -13.09 -10.90
CA ASP A 94 -1.24 -13.56 -10.99
C ASP A 94 -0.31 -12.51 -10.40
N LEU A 95 0.02 -12.69 -9.12
CA LEU A 95 0.75 -11.73 -8.31
C LEU A 95 2.27 -11.82 -8.44
N ARG A 96 2.77 -12.67 -9.35
CA ARG A 96 4.20 -12.77 -9.65
C ARG A 96 4.72 -11.40 -10.14
N PRO A 97 5.79 -10.86 -9.53
CA PRO A 97 6.37 -9.61 -9.98
C PRO A 97 6.86 -9.72 -11.42
N VAL A 98 6.40 -8.78 -12.25
CA VAL A 98 7.00 -8.50 -13.56
C VAL A 98 7.74 -7.18 -13.49
N LEU A 99 8.65 -6.93 -14.43
CA LEU A 99 9.38 -5.67 -14.46
C LEU A 99 8.38 -4.49 -14.47
N PRO A 100 8.60 -3.44 -13.68
CA PRO A 100 7.75 -2.25 -13.71
C PRO A 100 7.53 -1.74 -15.13
N SER A 101 6.29 -1.35 -15.43
CA SER A 101 5.80 -0.95 -16.77
C SER A 101 5.57 -2.11 -17.76
N ARG A 102 5.65 -3.37 -17.32
CA ARG A 102 5.43 -4.55 -18.16
C ARG A 102 4.23 -5.40 -17.73
N GLY A 103 3.57 -5.03 -16.64
CA GLY A 103 2.36 -5.68 -16.16
C GLY A 103 1.10 -4.86 -16.46
N ALA A 104 0.06 -5.17 -15.70
CA ALA A 104 -1.29 -4.66 -15.88
C ALA A 104 -1.72 -3.65 -14.81
N LEU A 105 -0.92 -3.46 -13.74
CA LEU A 105 -1.27 -2.51 -12.70
C LEU A 105 -1.09 -1.08 -13.24
N PRO A 106 -2.08 -0.18 -13.09
CA PRO A 106 -2.01 1.17 -13.65
C PRO A 106 -1.09 2.09 -12.81
N LEU A 107 0.21 1.81 -12.82
CA LEU A 107 1.22 2.51 -12.02
C LEU A 107 1.21 4.02 -12.28
N GLY A 108 1.00 4.44 -13.53
CA GLY A 108 0.87 5.85 -13.89
C GLY A 108 -0.30 6.55 -13.20
N ASP A 109 -1.45 5.87 -13.10
CA ASP A 109 -2.63 6.41 -12.42
C ASP A 109 -2.37 6.52 -10.91
N VAL A 110 -1.78 5.49 -10.30
CA VAL A 110 -1.40 5.51 -8.87
C VAL A 110 -0.49 6.71 -8.57
N LEU A 111 0.57 6.89 -9.37
CA LEU A 111 1.49 8.02 -9.20
C LEU A 111 0.80 9.36 -9.45
N GLY A 112 -0.13 9.43 -10.42
CA GLY A 112 -0.99 10.59 -10.66
C GLY A 112 -1.81 10.99 -9.43
N GLN A 113 -2.37 10.01 -8.73
CA GLN A 113 -3.11 10.26 -7.50
C GLN A 113 -2.20 10.71 -6.35
N LEU A 114 -1.01 10.13 -6.20
CA LEU A 114 -0.03 10.59 -5.20
C LEU A 114 0.37 12.06 -5.41
N ARG A 115 0.59 12.48 -6.66
CA ARG A 115 0.82 13.90 -6.98
C ARG A 115 -0.38 14.77 -6.64
N ARG A 116 -1.59 14.32 -6.97
CA ARG A 116 -2.82 15.06 -6.63
C ARG A 116 -2.97 15.26 -5.12
N LEU A 117 -2.59 14.25 -4.32
CA LEU A 117 -2.57 14.34 -2.86
C LEU A 117 -1.42 15.20 -2.31
N GLY A 118 -0.45 15.59 -3.14
CA GLY A 118 0.77 16.25 -2.70
C GLY A 118 1.65 15.34 -1.84
N TYR A 119 1.60 14.02 -2.06
CA TYR A 119 2.38 13.06 -1.29
C TYR A 119 3.88 13.23 -1.57
N ASP A 120 4.65 13.44 -0.50
CA ASP A 120 6.11 13.67 -0.51
C ASP A 120 6.90 12.60 0.26
N GLY A 121 6.21 11.52 0.66
CA GLY A 121 6.80 10.41 1.40
C GLY A 121 7.48 9.37 0.51
N TRP A 122 7.85 8.24 1.13
CA TRP A 122 8.62 7.19 0.47
C TRP A 122 7.74 6.28 -0.39
N ILE A 123 8.25 5.98 -1.58
CA ILE A 123 7.71 4.95 -2.48
C ILE A 123 8.77 3.85 -2.61
N SER A 124 8.41 2.60 -2.30
CA SER A 124 9.31 1.45 -2.43
C SER A 124 8.87 0.49 -3.52
N LEU A 125 9.85 -0.09 -4.22
CA LEU A 125 9.65 -1.27 -5.05
C LEU A 125 9.44 -2.49 -4.16
N GLU A 126 8.28 -3.13 -4.27
CA GLU A 126 8.01 -4.42 -3.65
C GLU A 126 8.36 -5.53 -4.65
N TRP A 127 9.47 -6.24 -4.43
CA TRP A 127 10.01 -7.14 -5.47
C TRP A 127 9.86 -8.64 -5.20
N GLU A 128 9.56 -9.04 -3.96
CA GLU A 128 9.17 -10.40 -3.55
C GLU A 128 9.99 -11.59 -4.11
N ARG A 129 11.23 -11.37 -4.59
CA ARG A 129 12.04 -12.40 -5.25
C ARG A 129 12.36 -13.61 -4.37
N ALA A 130 12.31 -13.46 -3.05
CA ALA A 130 12.43 -14.59 -2.13
C ALA A 130 11.29 -15.62 -2.31
N TRP A 131 10.10 -15.15 -2.71
CA TRP A 131 8.91 -15.97 -2.96
C TRP A 131 8.77 -16.36 -4.44
N TYR A 132 9.34 -15.55 -5.34
CA TYR A 132 9.36 -15.79 -6.78
C TYR A 132 10.80 -15.80 -7.31
N PRO A 133 11.53 -16.93 -7.18
CA PRO A 133 12.93 -17.02 -7.58
C PRO A 133 13.17 -16.72 -9.06
N GLU A 134 12.15 -16.90 -9.91
CA GLU A 134 12.12 -16.61 -11.34
C GLU A 134 11.95 -15.12 -11.66
N ALA A 135 11.56 -14.29 -10.69
CA ALA A 135 11.48 -12.85 -10.89
C ALA A 135 12.84 -12.30 -11.31
N ALA A 136 12.82 -11.30 -12.20
CA ALA A 136 14.04 -10.70 -12.71
C ALA A 136 14.97 -10.23 -11.57
N PRO A 137 16.29 -10.22 -11.76
CA PRO A 137 17.21 -9.67 -10.77
C PRO A 137 16.86 -8.23 -10.38
N LEU A 138 17.14 -7.85 -9.12
CA LEU A 138 16.93 -6.48 -8.64
C LEU A 138 17.70 -5.44 -9.49
N ALA A 139 18.85 -5.84 -10.04
CA ALA A 139 19.65 -5.02 -10.95
C ALA A 139 18.89 -4.61 -12.24
N ASP A 140 17.90 -5.39 -12.66
CA ASP A 140 17.05 -5.08 -13.81
C ASP A 140 15.75 -4.37 -13.38
N ALA A 141 15.18 -4.80 -12.25
CA ALA A 141 13.93 -4.28 -11.71
C ALA A 141 14.05 -2.83 -11.21
N LEU A 142 15.15 -2.49 -10.53
CA LEU A 142 15.34 -1.18 -9.94
C LEU A 142 15.46 -0.06 -11.00
N PRO A 143 16.27 -0.21 -12.08
CA PRO A 143 16.26 0.76 -13.18
C PRO A 143 14.91 0.86 -13.91
N ALA A 144 14.16 -0.24 -14.02
CA ALA A 144 12.81 -0.22 -14.57
C ALA A 144 11.84 0.58 -13.68
N PHE A 145 11.95 0.40 -12.36
CA PHE A 145 11.18 1.15 -11.39
C PHE A 145 11.46 2.65 -11.47
N HIS A 146 12.73 3.06 -11.54
CA HIS A 146 13.10 4.47 -11.70
C HIS A 146 12.47 5.09 -12.95
N ARG A 147 12.48 4.40 -14.09
CA ARG A 147 11.82 4.91 -15.30
C ARG A 147 10.32 5.15 -15.12
N VAL A 148 9.64 4.31 -14.33
CA VAL A 148 8.21 4.52 -14.02
C VAL A 148 8.02 5.77 -13.17
N LEU A 149 8.88 6.00 -12.17
CA LEU A 149 8.81 7.19 -11.32
C LEU A 149 9.15 8.47 -12.10
N ASP A 150 10.16 8.43 -12.96
CA ASP A 150 10.63 9.59 -13.74
C ASP A 150 9.68 9.99 -14.87
N ALA A 151 8.92 9.03 -15.41
CA ALA A 151 8.00 9.28 -16.53
C ALA A 151 6.67 9.92 -16.11
N ALA A 152 6.43 10.02 -14.82
CA ALA A 152 5.11 10.28 -14.27
C ALA A 152 5.02 11.70 -13.69
#